data_AF-A0A1B8CDZ5-F1
#
_entry.id   AF-A0A1B8CDZ5-F1
#
_cell.length_a   1.000
_cell.length_b   1.000
_cell.length_c   1.000
_cell.angle_alpha   90.00
_cell.angle_beta   90.00
_cell.angle_gamma   90.00
#
_symmetry.space_group_name_H-M   'P 1'
#
loop_
_entity.id
_entity.type
_entity.pdbx_description
1 polymer ?
#
loop_
_entity_poly.entity_id
_entity_poly.type
_entity_poly.pdbx_seq_one_letter_code
_entity_poly.pdbx_strand_id
1 'polypeptide(L)'
;MPQAQKQKPAQKSAQKSARKSTSGKTVAPKAKEKTRRWKAGTVALREIRRYQKSTDPIFAKAPFQRLVREICQDLPNKINHELRFQASALAALQEAAETMLVQEFEMTQIAAIHAKRVTIQVKDMKLVQSMRRAMTGFSFPGNMN
;
A
#
# COMPACT_ATOMS: atom_id res chain seq x y z
N MET A 1 34.14 94.30 -15.34
CA MET A 1 34.13 93.06 -16.15
C MET A 1 33.20 92.05 -15.48
N PRO A 2 32.37 91.30 -16.23
CA PRO A 2 30.92 91.24 -16.01
C PRO A 2 30.35 89.88 -15.56
N GLN A 3 29.00 89.83 -15.55
CA GLN A 3 28.02 88.96 -14.88
C GLN A 3 27.74 87.58 -15.53
N ALA A 4 27.20 86.67 -14.71
CA ALA A 4 26.10 85.70 -14.87
C ALA A 4 25.60 85.16 -16.25
N GLN A 5 25.28 83.85 -16.28
CA GLN A 5 24.05 83.17 -16.81
C GLN A 5 24.24 81.88 -17.66
N LYS A 6 23.75 80.75 -17.10
CA LYS A 6 22.79 79.72 -17.58
C LYS A 6 22.86 79.03 -18.99
N GLN A 7 22.72 77.69 -18.91
CA GLN A 7 21.84 76.73 -19.65
C GLN A 7 22.37 75.83 -20.80
N LYS A 8 21.88 74.57 -20.78
CA LYS A 8 22.03 73.42 -21.72
C LYS A 8 21.10 73.53 -22.95
N PRO A 9 21.32 72.74 -24.03
CA PRO A 9 20.38 71.65 -24.42
C PRO A 9 21.09 70.41 -25.05
N ALA A 10 20.71 69.15 -24.80
CA ALA A 10 19.67 68.27 -25.39
C ALA A 10 20.16 67.26 -26.49
N GLN A 11 19.98 65.98 -26.17
CA GLN A 11 19.90 64.70 -26.92
C GLN A 11 20.16 64.62 -28.45
N LYS A 12 20.80 63.51 -28.89
CA LYS A 12 20.23 62.56 -29.88
C LYS A 12 20.94 61.19 -29.92
N SER A 13 20.11 60.17 -30.07
CA SER A 13 20.33 58.72 -30.17
C SER A 13 20.99 58.26 -31.47
N ALA A 14 21.83 57.23 -31.42
CA ALA A 14 22.18 56.42 -32.60
C ALA A 14 22.37 54.94 -32.23
N GLN A 15 21.42 54.14 -32.72
CA GLN A 15 21.38 52.69 -32.78
C GLN A 15 22.54 52.13 -33.61
N LYS A 16 23.23 51.08 -33.16
CA LYS A 16 23.90 50.14 -34.10
C LYS A 16 24.13 48.72 -33.53
N SER A 17 23.60 47.78 -34.32
CA SER A 17 23.90 46.36 -34.49
C SER A 17 23.68 45.37 -33.34
N ALA A 18 22.62 44.59 -33.52
CA ALA A 18 22.37 43.29 -32.92
C ALA A 18 23.55 42.33 -33.08
N ARG A 19 24.00 41.72 -31.97
CA ARG A 19 24.74 40.46 -32.00
C ARG A 19 23.81 39.36 -31.51
N LYS A 20 23.28 38.60 -32.46
CA LYS A 20 22.51 37.37 -32.25
C LYS A 20 23.46 36.34 -31.63
N SER A 21 23.39 36.13 -30.32
CA SER A 21 23.98 34.96 -29.65
C SER A 21 22.94 33.84 -29.64
N THR A 22 22.97 33.03 -30.70
CA THR A 22 22.41 31.68 -30.66
C THR A 22 23.27 30.77 -29.78
N SER A 23 22.60 29.81 -29.16
CA SER A 23 23.09 28.60 -28.52
C SER A 23 23.89 28.75 -27.22
N GLY A 24 23.19 28.48 -26.13
CA GLY A 24 23.78 28.17 -24.83
C GLY A 24 22.71 27.93 -23.77
N LYS A 25 21.59 27.28 -24.15
CA LYS A 25 20.60 26.83 -23.17
C LYS A 25 21.22 25.66 -22.42
N THR A 26 22.11 25.95 -21.48
CA THR A 26 22.46 25.01 -20.42
C THR A 26 21.14 24.74 -19.70
N VAL A 27 20.53 23.62 -20.04
CA VAL A 27 19.43 23.06 -19.27
C VAL A 27 20.03 22.80 -17.90
N ALA A 28 19.89 23.77 -16.99
CA ALA A 28 20.15 23.53 -15.59
C ALA A 28 19.40 22.24 -15.24
N PRO A 29 20.05 21.20 -14.73
CA PRO A 29 19.35 20.00 -14.33
C PRO A 29 18.32 20.44 -13.30
N LYS A 30 17.02 20.34 -13.65
CA LYS A 30 15.93 20.56 -12.69
C LYS A 30 16.28 19.71 -11.47
N ALA A 31 16.56 20.37 -10.35
CA ALA A 31 16.85 19.72 -9.09
C ALA A 31 15.76 18.65 -8.88
N LYS A 32 16.15 17.38 -8.78
CA LYS A 32 15.21 16.27 -8.57
C LYS A 32 14.37 16.63 -7.34
N GLU A 33 13.10 16.91 -7.57
CA GLU A 33 12.15 17.23 -6.51
C GLU A 33 12.22 16.12 -5.48
N LYS A 34 12.54 16.47 -4.22
CA LYS A 34 12.70 15.47 -3.16
C LYS A 34 11.37 14.72 -3.05
N THR A 35 11.35 13.44 -3.41
CA THR A 35 10.16 12.60 -3.31
C THR A 35 9.69 12.61 -1.87
N ARG A 36 8.50 13.16 -1.62
CA ARG A 36 7.97 13.31 -0.27
C ARG A 36 7.69 11.94 0.34
N ARG A 37 8.39 11.61 1.43
CA ARG A 37 8.16 10.38 2.21
C ARG A 37 7.07 10.62 3.25
N TRP A 38 6.09 9.73 3.32
CA TRP A 38 5.08 9.73 4.38
C TRP A 38 5.68 9.27 5.71
N LYS A 39 5.19 9.80 6.83
CA LYS A 39 5.58 9.31 8.16
C LYS A 39 5.15 7.85 8.33
N ALA A 40 5.92 7.09 9.11
CA ALA A 40 5.54 5.73 9.49
C ALA A 40 4.12 5.72 10.08
N GLY A 41 3.32 4.72 9.70
CA GLY A 41 1.90 4.63 10.09
C GLY A 41 0.93 5.44 9.23
N THR A 42 1.37 6.49 8.50
CA THR A 42 0.43 7.31 7.71
C THR A 42 -0.21 6.53 6.56
N VAL A 43 0.59 5.71 5.87
CA VAL A 43 0.11 4.86 4.77
C VAL A 43 -0.73 3.71 5.33
N ALA A 44 -0.26 3.05 6.40
CA ALA A 44 -1.00 1.96 7.05
C ALA A 44 -2.39 2.40 7.53
N LEU A 45 -2.53 3.56 8.17
CA LEU A 45 -3.84 4.08 8.60
C LEU A 45 -4.75 4.41 7.42
N ARG A 46 -4.19 4.85 6.28
CA ARG A 46 -4.96 5.08 5.06
C ARG A 46 -5.46 3.77 4.46
N GLU A 47 -4.60 2.75 4.44
CA GLU A 47 -4.94 1.40 3.95
C GLU A 47 -6.01 0.75 4.83
N ILE A 48 -5.88 0.82 6.16
CA ILE A 48 -6.91 0.33 7.10
C ILE A 48 -8.26 0.95 6.77
N ARG A 49 -8.34 2.28 6.65
CA ARG A 49 -9.60 2.97 6.32
C ARG A 49 -10.14 2.60 4.94
N ARG A 50 -9.24 2.38 3.97
CA ARG A 50 -9.64 1.95 2.62
C ARG A 50 -10.26 0.56 2.67
N TYR A 51 -9.55 -0.42 3.26
CA TYR A 51 -9.99 -1.82 3.32
C TYR A 51 -11.19 -2.05 4.24
N GLN A 52 -11.39 -1.21 5.25
CA GLN A 52 -12.61 -1.24 6.08
C GLN A 52 -13.83 -0.63 5.37
N LYS A 53 -13.63 0.21 4.34
CA LYS A 53 -14.71 0.83 3.58
C LYS A 53 -15.13 0.00 2.37
N SER A 54 -14.19 -0.70 1.74
CA SER A 54 -14.43 -1.58 0.60
C SER A 54 -14.67 -3.02 1.05
N THR A 55 -15.41 -3.79 0.25
CA THR A 55 -15.60 -5.24 0.44
C THR A 55 -14.99 -6.03 -0.71
N ASP A 56 -13.97 -5.48 -1.36
CA ASP A 56 -13.28 -6.14 -2.46
C ASP A 56 -12.42 -7.29 -1.92
N PRO A 57 -12.32 -8.44 -2.63
CA PRO A 57 -11.48 -9.54 -2.21
C PRO A 57 -10.02 -9.11 -2.11
N ILE A 58 -9.37 -9.49 -1.01
CA ILE A 58 -7.98 -9.13 -0.70
C ILE A 58 -7.02 -10.04 -1.47
N PHE A 59 -7.34 -11.33 -1.59
CA PHE A 59 -6.52 -12.27 -2.35
C PHE A 59 -6.84 -12.23 -3.84
N ALA A 60 -5.80 -12.40 -4.66
CA ALA A 60 -6.00 -12.61 -6.08
C ALA A 60 -6.71 -13.95 -6.32
N LYS A 61 -7.77 -13.92 -7.14
CA LYS A 61 -8.64 -15.09 -7.39
C LYS A 61 -7.89 -16.28 -7.99
N ALA A 62 -6.97 -16.04 -8.93
CA ALA A 62 -6.21 -17.08 -9.61
C ALA A 62 -5.31 -17.93 -8.68
N PRO A 63 -4.42 -17.33 -7.85
CA PRO A 63 -3.61 -18.11 -6.90
C PRO A 63 -4.46 -18.79 -5.82
N PHE A 64 -5.51 -18.14 -5.31
CA PHE A 64 -6.42 -18.78 -4.35
C PHE A 64 -7.09 -20.03 -4.95
N GLN A 65 -7.57 -19.93 -6.19
CA GLN A 65 -8.15 -21.08 -6.90
C GLN A 65 -7.14 -22.22 -7.11
N ARG A 66 -5.86 -21.91 -7.37
CA ARG A 66 -4.81 -22.93 -7.50
C ARG A 66 -4.59 -23.65 -6.17
N LEU A 67 -4.50 -22.90 -5.07
CA LEU A 67 -4.35 -23.44 -3.73
C LEU A 67 -5.52 -24.34 -3.32
N VAL A 68 -6.76 -23.94 -3.61
CA VAL A 68 -7.93 -24.79 -3.32
C VAL A 68 -7.85 -26.12 -4.06
N ARG A 69 -7.41 -26.10 -5.32
CA ARG A 69 -7.27 -27.33 -6.12
C ARG A 69 -6.13 -28.22 -5.64
N GLU A 70 -5.01 -27.62 -5.24
CA GLU A 70 -3.86 -28.32 -4.64
C GLU A 70 -4.27 -29.05 -3.36
N ILE A 71 -4.92 -28.34 -2.42
CA ILE A 71 -5.40 -28.94 -1.17
C ILE A 71 -6.37 -30.10 -1.45
N CYS A 72 -7.28 -29.95 -2.41
CA CYS A 72 -8.23 -31.02 -2.75
C CYS A 72 -7.58 -32.24 -3.42
N GLN A 73 -6.42 -32.07 -4.08
CA GLN A 73 -5.66 -33.20 -4.64
C GLN A 73 -4.95 -34.00 -3.55
N ASP A 74 -4.52 -33.34 -2.47
CA ASP A 74 -3.79 -33.96 -1.36
C ASP A 74 -4.71 -34.69 -0.36
N LEU A 75 -6.03 -34.60 -0.51
CA LEU A 75 -6.97 -35.28 0.39
C LEU A 75 -6.90 -36.81 0.23
N PRO A 76 -6.82 -37.57 1.34
CA PRO A 76 -6.62 -39.02 1.32
C PRO A 76 -7.76 -39.78 0.64
N ASN A 77 -8.97 -39.21 0.67
CA ASN A 77 -10.11 -39.65 -0.14
C ASN A 77 -9.96 -39.06 -1.54
N LYS A 78 -9.07 -39.70 -2.28
CA LYS A 78 -8.78 -39.52 -3.69
C LYS A 78 -10.07 -39.49 -4.56
N ILE A 79 -10.78 -38.35 -4.58
CA ILE A 79 -11.75 -38.02 -5.64
C ILE A 79 -10.92 -37.61 -6.86
N ASN A 80 -10.15 -38.56 -7.39
CA ASN A 80 -9.13 -38.27 -8.37
C ASN A 80 -9.78 -37.97 -9.71
N HIS A 81 -9.29 -36.88 -10.29
CA HIS A 81 -9.35 -36.50 -11.70
C HIS A 81 -10.52 -35.65 -12.18
N GLU A 82 -11.64 -35.51 -11.46
CA GLU A 82 -12.75 -34.69 -11.96
C GLU A 82 -13.43 -33.76 -10.92
N LEU A 83 -12.70 -33.26 -9.91
CA LEU A 83 -13.26 -32.19 -9.08
C LEU A 83 -13.41 -30.89 -9.90
N ARG A 84 -14.61 -30.70 -10.44
CA ARG A 84 -15.05 -29.47 -11.10
C ARG A 84 -15.64 -28.57 -10.04
N PHE A 85 -15.04 -27.38 -9.91
CA PHE A 85 -15.54 -26.35 -9.02
C PHE A 85 -16.45 -25.41 -9.79
N GLN A 86 -17.63 -25.14 -9.24
CA GLN A 86 -18.45 -24.02 -9.67
C GLN A 86 -17.73 -22.70 -9.34
N ALA A 87 -17.87 -21.69 -10.21
CA ALA A 87 -17.26 -20.39 -9.98
C ALA A 87 -17.76 -19.72 -8.67
N SER A 88 -19.04 -19.86 -8.34
CA SER A 88 -19.62 -19.38 -7.08
C SER A 88 -19.09 -20.10 -5.85
N ALA A 89 -18.81 -21.41 -5.95
CA ALA A 89 -18.23 -22.18 -4.84
C ALA A 89 -16.81 -21.69 -4.52
N LEU A 90 -15.99 -21.41 -5.53
CA LEU A 90 -14.65 -20.83 -5.33
C LEU A 90 -14.72 -19.43 -4.72
N ALA A 91 -15.68 -18.61 -5.14
CA ALA A 91 -15.90 -17.29 -4.57
C ALA A 91 -16.33 -17.38 -3.09
N ALA A 92 -17.26 -18.28 -2.76
CA ALA A 92 -17.73 -18.49 -1.40
C ALA A 92 -16.61 -19.00 -0.46
N LEU A 93 -15.78 -19.93 -0.94
CA LEU A 93 -14.60 -20.39 -0.20
C LEU A 93 -13.62 -19.24 0.07
N GLN A 94 -13.40 -18.37 -0.92
CA GLN A 94 -12.54 -17.21 -0.76
C GLN A 94 -13.10 -16.22 0.25
N GLU A 95 -14.38 -15.88 0.15
CA GLU A 95 -15.05 -14.96 1.07
C GLU A 95 -15.02 -15.48 2.50
N ALA A 96 -15.30 -16.78 2.70
CA ALA A 96 -15.23 -17.40 4.02
C ALA A 96 -13.80 -17.40 4.60
N ALA A 97 -12.80 -17.72 3.78
CA ALA A 97 -11.40 -17.73 4.21
C ALA A 97 -10.90 -16.32 4.58
N GLU A 98 -11.19 -15.31 3.76
CA GLU A 98 -10.82 -13.91 4.05
C GLU A 98 -11.54 -13.40 5.31
N THR A 99 -12.84 -13.67 5.44
CA THR A 99 -13.61 -13.29 6.63
C THR A 99 -13.03 -13.91 7.90
N MET A 100 -12.70 -15.20 7.87
CA MET A 100 -12.06 -15.87 9.01
C MET A 100 -10.72 -15.24 9.38
N LEU A 101 -9.88 -14.91 8.39
CA LEU A 101 -8.58 -14.29 8.65
C LEU A 101 -8.73 -12.88 9.22
N VAL A 102 -9.67 -12.07 8.73
CA VAL A 102 -9.95 -10.74 9.28
C VAL A 102 -10.39 -10.83 10.74
N GLN A 103 -11.33 -11.73 11.06
CA GLN A 103 -11.76 -11.97 12.44
C GLN A 103 -10.61 -12.42 13.35
N GLU A 104 -9.75 -13.30 12.87
CA GLU A 104 -8.57 -13.74 13.64
C GLU A 104 -7.62 -12.56 13.86
N PHE A 105 -7.36 -11.74 12.84
CA PHE A 105 -6.50 -10.56 12.97
C PHE A 105 -7.07 -9.51 13.93
N GLU A 106 -8.38 -9.29 13.95
CA GLU A 106 -9.04 -8.41 14.93
C GLU A 106 -8.78 -8.87 16.37
N MET A 107 -8.96 -10.17 16.63
CA MET A 107 -8.69 -10.75 17.95
C MET A 107 -7.21 -10.65 18.33
N THR A 108 -6.31 -10.90 17.38
CA THR A 108 -4.86 -10.81 17.63
C THR A 108 -4.40 -9.38 17.88
N GLN A 109 -5.05 -8.40 17.25
CA GLN A 109 -4.80 -7.00 17.49
C GLN A 109 -5.23 -6.60 18.91
N ILE A 110 -6.38 -7.09 19.40
CA ILE A 110 -6.81 -6.88 20.78
C ILE A 110 -5.78 -7.46 21.77
N ALA A 111 -5.26 -8.67 21.50
CA ALA A 111 -4.21 -9.28 22.31
C ALA A 111 -2.91 -8.47 22.30
N ALA A 112 -2.50 -7.93 21.14
CA ALA A 112 -1.32 -7.07 21.04
C ALA A 112 -1.49 -5.77 21.84
N ILE A 113 -2.67 -5.13 21.76
CA ILE A 113 -3.02 -3.91 22.50
C ILE A 113 -3.04 -4.20 24.01
N HIS A 114 -3.58 -5.34 24.43
CA HIS A 114 -3.56 -5.77 25.83
C HIS A 114 -2.14 -5.87 26.37
N ALA A 115 -1.19 -6.32 25.54
CA ALA A 115 0.23 -6.34 25.85
C ALA A 115 0.98 -5.00 25.61
N LYS A 116 0.25 -3.88 25.47
CA LYS A 116 0.78 -2.52 25.23
C LYS A 116 1.63 -2.38 23.96
N ARG A 117 1.35 -3.18 22.92
CA ARG A 117 2.02 -3.14 21.61
C ARG A 117 1.04 -2.74 20.51
N VAL A 118 1.60 -2.24 19.41
CA VAL A 118 0.85 -1.94 18.16
C VAL A 118 1.14 -2.96 17.06
N THR A 119 2.28 -3.65 17.15
CA THR A 119 2.68 -4.69 16.19
C THR A 119 2.25 -6.07 16.70
N ILE A 120 1.41 -6.75 15.92
CA ILE A 120 1.03 -8.15 16.14
C ILE A 120 2.23 -9.09 16.01
N GLN A 121 2.27 -10.13 16.81
CA GLN A 121 3.32 -11.15 16.82
C GLN A 121 2.71 -12.55 16.82
N VAL A 122 3.52 -13.56 16.47
CA VAL A 122 3.09 -14.98 16.45
C VAL A 122 2.55 -15.43 17.80
N LYS A 123 3.09 -14.93 18.92
CA LYS A 123 2.57 -15.23 20.27
C LYS A 123 1.14 -14.74 20.50
N ASP A 124 0.76 -13.64 19.85
CA ASP A 124 -0.60 -13.10 19.95
C ASP A 124 -1.58 -14.00 19.18
N MET A 125 -1.16 -14.48 18.00
CA MET A 125 -1.90 -15.50 17.22
C MET A 125 -2.04 -16.82 17.97
N LYS A 126 -0.95 -17.32 18.56
CA LYS A 126 -0.97 -18.54 19.39
C LYS A 126 -1.94 -18.44 20.56
N LEU A 127 -1.97 -17.28 21.22
CA LEU A 127 -2.90 -17.03 22.32
C LEU A 127 -4.35 -17.07 21.85
N VAL A 128 -4.69 -16.34 20.78
CA VAL A 128 -6.04 -16.32 20.22
C VAL A 128 -6.50 -17.71 19.79
N GLN A 129 -5.66 -18.47 19.10
CA GLN A 129 -5.99 -19.84 18.69
C GLN A 129 -6.17 -20.78 19.88
N SER A 130 -5.36 -20.61 20.93
CA SER A 130 -5.46 -21.42 22.16
C SER A 130 -6.78 -21.13 22.90
N MET A 131 -7.17 -19.85 22.98
CA MET A 131 -8.46 -19.45 23.57
C MET A 131 -9.63 -19.95 22.72
N ARG A 132 -9.55 -19.80 21.39
CA ARG A 132 -10.57 -20.31 20.46
C ARG A 132 -10.73 -21.82 20.61
N ARG A 133 -9.63 -22.58 20.65
CA ARG A 133 -9.65 -24.03 20.88
C ARG A 133 -10.33 -24.38 22.21
N ALA A 134 -10.06 -23.65 23.28
CA ALA A 134 -10.69 -23.89 24.57
C ALA A 134 -12.21 -23.59 24.55
N MET A 135 -12.64 -22.58 23.79
CA MET A 135 -14.05 -22.16 23.73
C MET A 135 -14.90 -22.97 22.74
N THR A 136 -14.39 -23.26 21.55
CA THR A 136 -15.16 -23.85 20.45
C THR A 136 -14.75 -25.29 20.15
N GLY A 137 -13.66 -25.78 20.76
CA GLY A 137 -13.07 -27.08 20.43
C GLY A 137 -12.36 -27.11 19.07
N PHE A 138 -12.46 -26.05 18.26
CA PHE A 138 -11.85 -25.98 16.94
C PHE A 138 -10.38 -25.56 17.04
N SER A 139 -9.49 -26.36 16.44
CA SER A 139 -8.07 -26.05 16.30
C SER A 139 -7.70 -26.06 14.84
N PHE A 140 -6.99 -25.04 14.38
CA PHE A 140 -6.39 -25.09 13.06
C PHE A 140 -5.33 -26.20 13.01
N PRO A 141 -5.30 -27.02 11.94
CA PRO A 141 -4.24 -27.98 11.73
C PRO A 141 -2.96 -27.24 11.29
N GLY A 142 -1.83 -27.55 11.95
CA GLY A 142 -0.52 -26.99 11.63
C GLY A 142 0.21 -26.49 12.88
N ASN A 143 1.46 -26.93 13.06
CA ASN A 143 2.32 -26.41 14.11
C ASN A 143 2.79 -25.00 13.73
N MET A 144 2.24 -23.98 14.39
CA MET A 144 2.85 -22.66 14.42
C MET A 144 4.07 -22.73 15.35
N ASN A 145 5.19 -23.33 14.92
CA ASN A 145 6.41 -23.30 15.72
C ASN A 145 7.01 -21.89 15.72
#